data_AF-A0A7K7M579-F1
#
_entry.id   AF-A0A7K7M579-F1
#
_cell.length_a   1.000
_cell.length_b   1.000
_cell.length_c   1.000
_cell.angle_alpha   90.00
_cell.angle_beta   90.00
_cell.angle_gamma   90.00
#
_symmetry.space_group_name_H-M   'P 1'
#
loop_
_entity.id
_entity.type
_entity.pdbx_description
1 polymer ?
#
loop_
_entity_poly.entity_id
_entity_poly.type
_entity_poly.pdbx_seq_one_letter_code
_entity_poly.pdbx_strand_id
1 'polypeptide(L)'
;PAVVSPRSADGEFAVTHMTKARLSWDGTVTWVPPAIYKSSCSIDVTFFPFDQQSCKMKFGSWSYDKAKIDLRNAQPRVDLADYWESGEWAIVHAAGTYNSKKYDCCSEIYPDITFYFVIRRLPLFYTINLIVPCLLISCLTVLVFYLPSGCGEKITLCISVLLSLTVFLLLITEIIPSTSLVVPLIGEYLLFTIVFVTLSIVITVFVLNVHHRSPGAHAMPPWVRGFFLEFLPPRLRMARPPPPARGTDGARHHLPGARAWLETDVDHAEEEEEEEMMRKSHPGRHPMDSRERRLRHGQEGKASREEEEEEEGRERGLALSPRVLKALEGVQYIADHLRAEDADSAV
;
A
#
# COMPACT_ATOMS: atom_id res chain seq x y z
N PRO A 1 17.64 -55.06 0.11
CA PRO A 1 18.70 -54.09 0.48
C PRO A 1 18.08 -52.83 1.10
N ALA A 2 18.60 -52.36 2.24
CA ALA A 2 18.17 -51.09 2.84
C ALA A 2 18.86 -49.93 2.11
N VAL A 3 18.18 -49.36 1.11
CA VAL A 3 18.60 -48.14 0.44
C VAL A 3 18.11 -46.96 1.28
N VAL A 4 19.06 -46.19 1.81
CA VAL A 4 18.78 -45.07 2.71
C VAL A 4 19.17 -43.76 2.03
N SER A 5 18.37 -42.71 2.24
CA SER A 5 18.73 -41.33 1.89
C SER A 5 19.33 -40.60 3.12
N PRO A 6 20.65 -40.38 3.19
CA PRO A 6 21.29 -39.78 4.37
C PRO A 6 20.96 -38.30 4.59
N ARG A 7 20.27 -37.64 3.64
CA ARG A 7 19.80 -36.25 3.73
C ARG A 7 18.28 -36.14 3.80
N SER A 8 17.62 -37.11 4.44
CA SER A 8 16.19 -37.01 4.73
C SER A 8 15.94 -35.89 5.76
N ALA A 9 15.08 -34.93 5.42
CA ALA A 9 14.75 -33.80 6.28
C ALA A 9 13.73 -34.16 7.39
N ASP A 10 12.95 -35.24 7.18
CA ASP A 10 11.76 -35.53 7.97
C ASP A 10 11.87 -36.84 8.79
N GLY A 11 13.06 -37.43 8.88
CA GLY A 11 13.33 -38.56 9.79
C GLY A 11 12.88 -39.93 9.29
N GLU A 12 12.25 -40.03 8.12
CA GLU A 12 11.95 -41.32 7.47
C GLU A 12 13.01 -41.62 6.41
N PHE A 13 13.80 -42.67 6.68
CA PHE A 13 15.04 -42.97 5.95
C PHE A 13 14.90 -44.13 4.95
N ALA A 14 13.83 -44.92 5.07
CA ALA A 14 13.61 -46.15 4.34
C ALA A 14 12.25 -46.16 3.62
N VAL A 15 12.14 -47.00 2.60
CA VAL A 15 10.88 -47.27 1.90
C VAL A 15 9.86 -47.86 2.87
N THR A 16 8.73 -47.17 3.05
CA THR A 16 7.67 -47.58 3.98
C THR A 16 6.58 -48.43 3.32
N HIS A 17 6.39 -48.29 2.01
CA HIS A 17 5.42 -49.08 1.26
C HIS A 17 6.03 -50.39 0.77
N MET A 18 5.69 -51.49 1.43
CA MET A 18 6.07 -52.84 1.01
C MET A 18 5.14 -53.32 -0.12
N THR A 19 5.62 -53.26 -1.36
CA THR A 19 4.94 -53.80 -2.54
C THR A 19 5.43 -55.21 -2.89
N LYS A 20 4.70 -55.91 -3.75
CA LYS A 20 5.09 -57.23 -4.25
C LYS A 20 6.34 -57.12 -5.13
N ALA A 21 7.27 -58.06 -4.98
CA ALA A 21 8.43 -58.23 -5.86
C ALA A 21 8.12 -59.27 -6.95
N ARG A 22 8.70 -59.10 -8.14
CA ARG A 22 8.63 -60.06 -9.24
C ARG A 22 9.89 -60.91 -9.24
N LEU A 23 9.72 -62.23 -9.15
CA LEU A 23 10.79 -63.21 -9.29
C LEU A 23 10.79 -63.77 -10.72
N SER A 24 11.96 -63.78 -11.35
CA SER A 24 12.19 -64.41 -12.65
C SER A 24 12.81 -65.80 -12.47
N TRP A 25 12.70 -66.66 -13.49
CA TRP A 25 13.12 -68.06 -13.43
C TRP A 25 14.64 -68.25 -13.27
N ASP A 26 15.44 -67.25 -13.64
CA ASP A 26 16.89 -67.18 -13.52
C ASP A 26 17.36 -66.74 -12.11
N GLY A 27 16.43 -66.46 -11.20
CA GLY A 27 16.71 -65.95 -9.86
C GLY A 27 16.76 -64.42 -9.78
N THR A 28 16.53 -63.70 -10.88
CA THR A 28 16.49 -62.22 -10.86
C THR A 28 15.23 -61.70 -10.16
N VAL A 29 15.42 -60.87 -9.13
CA VAL A 29 14.33 -60.23 -8.36
C VAL A 29 14.20 -58.77 -8.76
N THR A 30 13.02 -58.36 -9.22
CA THR A 30 12.69 -56.96 -9.50
C THR A 30 11.69 -56.44 -8.47
N TRP A 31 12.03 -55.34 -7.80
CA TRP A 31 11.19 -54.71 -6.79
C TRP A 31 11.19 -53.20 -6.99
N VAL A 32 10.01 -52.62 -7.21
CA VAL A 32 9.81 -51.19 -7.51
C VAL A 32 8.78 -50.62 -6.53
N PRO A 33 9.20 -50.25 -5.32
CA PRO A 33 8.30 -49.63 -4.35
C PRO A 33 8.19 -48.12 -4.57
N PRO A 34 6.99 -47.52 -4.42
CA PRO A 34 6.85 -46.07 -4.37
C PRO A 34 7.38 -45.53 -3.05
N ALA A 35 8.00 -44.35 -3.09
CA ALA A 35 8.48 -43.67 -1.90
C ALA A 35 8.41 -42.15 -2.06
N ILE A 36 8.06 -41.46 -0.98
CA ILE A 36 8.10 -39.99 -0.89
C ILE A 36 9.40 -39.63 -0.16
N TYR A 37 10.32 -38.98 -0.86
CA TYR A 37 11.59 -38.55 -0.29
C TYR A 37 11.57 -37.05 -0.05
N LYS A 38 11.88 -36.65 1.18
CA LYS A 38 12.04 -35.24 1.54
C LYS A 38 13.51 -34.95 1.77
N SER A 39 14.16 -34.30 0.81
CA SER A 39 15.60 -34.01 0.86
C SER A 39 15.86 -32.56 1.26
N SER A 40 16.84 -32.33 2.14
CA SER A 40 17.34 -30.98 2.40
C SER A 40 18.23 -30.50 1.26
N CYS A 41 17.89 -29.35 0.67
CA CYS A 41 18.63 -28.69 -0.40
C CYS A 41 18.94 -27.24 -0.01
N SER A 42 20.16 -26.78 -0.28
CA SER A 42 20.53 -25.37 -0.13
C SER A 42 20.01 -24.58 -1.33
N ILE A 43 19.13 -23.62 -1.08
CA ILE A 43 18.50 -22.78 -2.10
C ILE A 43 19.22 -21.44 -2.15
N ASP A 44 19.60 -21.00 -3.34
CA ASP A 44 20.16 -19.66 -3.58
C ASP A 44 19.09 -18.76 -4.20
N VAL A 45 18.67 -17.71 -3.48
CA VAL A 45 17.60 -16.80 -3.91
C VAL A 45 18.12 -15.48 -4.51
N THR A 46 19.41 -15.39 -4.84
CA THR A 46 20.03 -14.15 -5.35
C THR A 46 19.29 -13.57 -6.56
N PHE A 47 18.96 -14.42 -7.56
CA PHE A 47 18.30 -14.01 -8.81
C PHE A 47 16.79 -14.29 -8.85
N PHE A 48 16.13 -14.40 -7.70
CA PHE A 48 14.68 -14.61 -7.65
C PHE A 48 13.91 -13.54 -8.44
N PRO A 49 12.87 -13.88 -9.24
CA PRO A 49 12.28 -15.22 -9.47
C PRO A 49 12.87 -15.96 -10.69
N PHE A 50 13.95 -15.46 -11.28
CA PHE A 50 14.64 -16.06 -12.44
C PHE A 50 15.77 -16.97 -11.98
N ASP A 51 15.53 -17.72 -10.91
CA ASP A 51 16.53 -18.56 -10.25
C ASP A 51 16.56 -19.99 -10.82
N GLN A 52 17.74 -20.61 -10.68
CA GLN A 52 17.96 -22.02 -10.99
C GLN A 52 18.59 -22.69 -9.77
N GLN A 53 17.99 -23.80 -9.34
CA GLN A 53 18.39 -24.53 -8.15
C GLN A 53 19.02 -25.87 -8.53
N SER A 54 20.01 -26.30 -7.74
CA SER A 54 20.70 -27.58 -7.91
C SER A 54 20.57 -28.42 -6.64
N CYS A 55 19.57 -29.29 -6.62
CA CYS A 55 19.30 -30.17 -5.50
C CYS A 55 19.87 -31.56 -5.71
N LYS A 56 20.35 -32.17 -4.62
CA LYS A 56 21.04 -33.47 -4.66
C LYS A 56 20.42 -34.47 -3.70
N MET A 57 19.96 -35.58 -4.25
CA MET A 57 19.48 -36.74 -3.49
C MET A 57 20.54 -37.81 -3.50
N LYS A 58 20.87 -38.37 -2.33
CA LYS A 58 21.95 -39.35 -2.19
C LYS A 58 21.34 -40.66 -1.71
N PHE A 59 21.55 -41.73 -2.44
CA PHE A 59 21.08 -43.07 -2.09
C PHE A 59 22.26 -44.00 -1.92
N GLY A 60 22.25 -44.81 -0.87
CA GLY A 60 23.32 -45.76 -0.61
C GLY A 60 22.86 -46.88 0.30
N SER A 61 23.68 -47.92 0.37
CA SER A 61 23.57 -48.90 1.44
C SER A 61 24.03 -48.26 2.75
N TRP A 62 23.24 -48.41 3.81
CA TRP A 62 23.62 -47.91 5.14
C TRP A 62 24.66 -48.81 5.82
N SER A 63 24.42 -50.12 5.84
CA SER A 63 25.19 -51.07 6.65
C SER A 63 26.27 -51.83 5.88
N TYR A 64 26.09 -52.04 4.58
CA TYR A 64 27.00 -52.86 3.76
C TYR A 64 28.00 -51.99 2.99
N ASP A 65 29.26 -52.43 3.04
CA ASP A 65 30.38 -51.89 2.26
C ASP A 65 30.32 -52.29 0.78
N LYS A 66 31.24 -51.73 -0.02
CA LYS A 66 31.36 -51.99 -1.47
C LYS A 66 31.68 -53.45 -1.81
N ALA A 67 32.37 -54.18 -0.93
CA ALA A 67 32.73 -55.57 -1.19
C ALA A 67 31.52 -56.52 -1.09
N LYS A 68 30.51 -56.13 -0.30
CA LYS A 68 29.27 -56.89 -0.12
C LYS A 68 28.16 -56.46 -1.07
N ILE A 69 27.98 -55.15 -1.28
CA ILE A 69 26.97 -54.60 -2.19
C ILE A 69 27.61 -53.56 -3.10
N ASP A 70 27.52 -53.75 -4.41
CA ASP A 70 27.88 -52.75 -5.41
C ASP A 70 26.62 -52.22 -6.10
N LEU A 71 26.43 -50.90 -6.03
CA LEU A 71 25.27 -50.23 -6.62
C LEU A 71 25.58 -49.86 -8.08
N ARG A 72 24.63 -50.11 -8.98
CA ARG A 72 24.77 -49.72 -10.40
C ARG A 72 23.54 -48.98 -10.87
N ASN A 73 23.77 -47.87 -11.55
CA ASN A 73 22.69 -47.13 -12.22
C ASN A 73 22.16 -47.96 -13.38
N ALA A 74 20.84 -48.15 -13.43
CA ALA A 74 20.20 -48.76 -14.60
C ALA A 74 20.33 -47.85 -15.84
N GLN A 75 20.22 -46.54 -15.63
CA GLN A 75 20.36 -45.51 -16.65
C GLN A 75 21.15 -44.31 -16.10
N PRO A 76 21.90 -43.56 -16.93
CA PRO A 76 22.68 -42.40 -16.47
C PRO A 76 21.78 -41.20 -16.10
N ARG A 77 20.58 -41.12 -16.68
CA ARG A 77 19.59 -40.07 -16.42
C ARG A 77 18.40 -40.63 -15.65
N VAL A 78 17.71 -39.75 -14.95
CA VAL A 78 16.45 -40.09 -14.29
C VAL A 78 15.39 -40.26 -15.37
N ASP A 79 14.59 -41.32 -15.26
CA ASP A 79 13.44 -41.52 -16.13
C ASP A 79 12.35 -40.52 -15.78
N LEU A 80 11.89 -39.77 -16.79
CA LEU A 80 10.86 -38.73 -16.67
C LEU A 80 9.66 -39.04 -17.57
N ALA A 81 9.54 -40.27 -18.10
CA ALA A 81 8.45 -40.63 -19.02
C ALA A 81 7.06 -40.45 -18.38
N ASP A 82 6.91 -40.84 -17.11
CA ASP A 82 5.67 -40.71 -16.33
C ASP A 82 5.70 -39.49 -15.38
N TYR A 83 6.50 -38.46 -15.70
CA TYR A 83 6.60 -37.25 -14.89
C TYR A 83 5.35 -36.38 -15.06
N TRP A 84 4.70 -36.05 -13.94
CA TRP A 84 3.65 -35.04 -13.90
C TRP A 84 4.27 -33.64 -13.79
N GLU A 85 4.08 -32.82 -14.83
CA GLU A 85 4.67 -31.48 -14.91
C GLU A 85 4.24 -30.58 -13.74
N SER A 86 5.21 -29.87 -13.16
CA SER A 86 4.95 -28.86 -12.13
C SER A 86 4.66 -27.51 -12.75
N GLY A 87 3.65 -26.80 -12.23
CA GLY A 87 3.32 -25.44 -12.64
C GLY A 87 4.26 -24.36 -12.10
N GLU A 88 5.19 -24.70 -11.21
CA GLU A 88 6.13 -23.75 -10.60
C GLU A 88 7.60 -24.01 -11.02
N TRP A 89 7.96 -25.28 -11.25
CA TRP A 89 9.34 -25.69 -11.50
C TRP A 89 9.47 -26.53 -12.76
N ALA A 90 10.41 -26.16 -13.63
CA ALA A 90 10.80 -26.97 -14.77
C ALA A 90 12.08 -27.75 -14.46
N ILE A 91 12.09 -29.06 -14.73
CA ILE A 91 13.30 -29.89 -14.62
C ILE A 91 14.16 -29.65 -15.86
N VAL A 92 15.32 -29.02 -15.68
CA VAL A 92 16.27 -28.72 -16.77
C VAL A 92 17.22 -29.90 -17.00
N HIS A 93 17.69 -30.52 -15.92
CA HIS A 93 18.61 -31.65 -15.99
C HIS A 93 18.45 -32.55 -14.76
N ALA A 94 18.38 -33.86 -14.98
CA ALA A 94 18.30 -34.86 -13.91
C ALA A 94 19.23 -36.05 -14.24
N ALA A 95 20.31 -36.21 -13.47
CA ALA A 95 21.30 -37.26 -13.71
C ALA A 95 21.86 -37.87 -12.44
N GLY A 96 22.22 -39.16 -12.50
CA GLY A 96 22.78 -39.92 -11.40
C GLY A 96 24.28 -40.15 -11.56
N THR A 97 25.07 -39.80 -10.56
CA THR A 97 26.52 -40.06 -10.51
C THR A 97 26.81 -41.12 -9.45
N TYR A 98 27.58 -42.15 -9.81
CA TYR A 98 28.11 -43.13 -8.85
C TYR A 98 29.30 -42.54 -8.11
N ASN A 99 29.33 -42.67 -6.79
CA ASN A 99 30.46 -42.32 -5.96
C ASN A 99 30.85 -43.48 -5.06
N SER A 100 32.13 -43.56 -4.72
CA SER A 100 32.64 -44.44 -3.67
C SER A 100 33.41 -43.60 -2.66
N LYS A 101 32.90 -43.52 -1.43
CA LYS A 101 33.48 -42.66 -0.39
C LYS A 101 33.85 -43.50 0.83
N LYS A 102 35.01 -43.19 1.42
CA LYS A 102 35.37 -43.62 2.76
C LYS A 102 34.90 -42.56 3.77
N TYR A 103 34.20 -43.00 4.81
CA TYR A 103 33.68 -42.12 5.87
C TYR A 103 34.60 -42.17 7.09
N ASP A 104 34.65 -41.09 7.88
CA ASP A 104 35.58 -41.00 9.02
C ASP A 104 35.25 -42.00 10.14
N CYS A 105 34.01 -42.47 10.22
CA CYS A 105 33.60 -43.49 11.20
C CYS A 105 34.26 -44.86 10.97
N CYS A 106 34.65 -45.15 9.74
CA CYS A 106 34.71 -46.51 9.24
C CYS A 106 35.92 -46.71 8.32
N SER A 107 36.56 -47.88 8.37
CA SER A 107 37.81 -48.12 7.65
C SER A 107 37.58 -48.47 6.17
N GLU A 108 36.34 -48.89 5.87
CA GLU A 108 35.87 -49.44 4.60
C GLU A 108 35.32 -48.36 3.65
N ILE A 109 35.19 -48.74 2.37
CA ILE A 109 34.65 -47.87 1.32
C ILE A 109 33.17 -48.22 1.10
N TYR A 110 32.32 -47.19 1.09
CA TYR A 110 30.89 -47.32 0.89
C TYR A 110 30.48 -46.73 -0.47
N PRO A 111 29.70 -47.47 -1.29
CA PRO A 111 29.18 -46.96 -2.55
C PRO A 111 27.88 -46.19 -2.35
N ASP A 112 27.72 -45.10 -3.10
CA ASP A 112 26.50 -44.31 -3.16
C ASP A 112 26.22 -43.81 -4.58
N ILE A 113 24.95 -43.57 -4.87
CA ILE A 113 24.48 -42.93 -6.08
C ILE A 113 23.88 -41.58 -5.68
N THR A 114 24.43 -40.50 -6.22
CA THR A 114 23.89 -39.15 -6.01
C THR A 114 23.18 -38.70 -7.28
N PHE A 115 21.88 -38.43 -7.18
CA PHE A 115 21.09 -37.80 -8.22
C PHE A 115 21.10 -36.28 -8.05
N TYR A 116 21.41 -35.59 -9.13
CA TYR A 116 21.38 -34.13 -9.22
C TYR A 116 20.16 -33.71 -10.04
N PHE A 117 19.31 -32.90 -9.43
CA PHE A 117 18.16 -32.27 -10.04
C PHE A 117 18.45 -30.78 -10.19
N VAL A 118 18.63 -30.36 -11.42
CA VAL A 118 18.73 -28.96 -11.80
C VAL A 118 17.35 -28.51 -12.22
N ILE A 119 16.73 -27.68 -11.39
CA ILE A 119 15.36 -27.19 -11.57
C ILE A 119 15.37 -25.67 -11.75
N ARG A 120 14.46 -25.16 -12.58
CA ARG A 120 14.32 -23.73 -12.86
C ARG A 120 12.91 -23.28 -12.52
N ARG A 121 12.79 -22.14 -11.84
CA ARG A 121 11.50 -21.57 -11.48
C ARG A 121 10.83 -20.96 -12.72
N LEU A 122 9.51 -21.10 -12.82
CA LEU A 122 8.66 -20.42 -13.80
C LEU A 122 8.29 -19.03 -13.24
N PRO A 123 8.79 -17.92 -13.82
CA PRO A 123 8.75 -16.61 -13.16
C PRO A 123 7.44 -15.83 -13.39
N LEU A 124 6.51 -16.34 -14.19
CA LEU A 124 5.33 -15.58 -14.65
C LEU A 124 4.47 -15.08 -13.49
N PHE A 125 4.19 -15.94 -12.52
CA PHE A 125 3.40 -15.58 -11.33
C PHE A 125 4.03 -14.40 -10.58
N TYR A 126 5.34 -14.47 -10.33
CA TYR A 126 6.07 -13.41 -9.63
C TYR A 126 6.25 -12.15 -10.48
N THR A 127 6.39 -12.29 -11.80
CA THR A 127 6.50 -11.13 -12.71
C THR A 127 5.22 -10.32 -12.70
N ILE A 128 4.07 -10.96 -12.81
CA ILE A 128 2.76 -10.28 -12.85
C ILE A 128 2.39 -9.73 -11.47
N ASN A 129 2.63 -10.47 -10.39
CA ASN A 129 2.14 -10.08 -9.06
C ASN A 129 3.15 -9.26 -8.24
N LEU A 130 4.45 -9.28 -8.58
CA LEU A 130 5.46 -8.45 -7.92
C LEU A 130 6.02 -7.37 -8.83
N ILE A 131 6.54 -7.73 -10.01
CA ILE A 131 7.30 -6.77 -10.84
C ILE A 131 6.37 -5.72 -11.46
N VAL A 132 5.24 -6.12 -12.04
CA VAL A 132 4.30 -5.20 -12.69
C VAL A 132 3.75 -4.14 -11.73
N PRO A 133 3.21 -4.47 -10.53
CA PRO A 133 2.79 -3.47 -9.55
C PRO A 133 3.90 -2.49 -9.16
N CYS A 134 5.15 -2.98 -9.00
CA CYS A 134 6.27 -2.11 -8.62
C CYS A 134 6.63 -1.10 -9.72
N LEU A 135 6.58 -1.52 -10.98
CA LEU A 135 6.78 -0.61 -12.12
C LEU A 135 5.65 0.43 -12.21
N LEU A 136 4.40 0.01 -11.99
CA LEU A 136 3.24 0.91 -11.98
C LEU A 136 3.36 1.95 -10.86
N ILE A 137 3.72 1.53 -9.64
CA ILE A 137 3.94 2.44 -8.50
C ILE A 137 5.05 3.43 -8.82
N SER A 138 6.18 2.96 -9.35
CA SER A 138 7.29 3.83 -9.74
C SER A 138 6.85 4.89 -10.76
N CYS A 139 6.02 4.52 -11.75
CA CYS A 139 5.44 5.48 -12.69
C CYS A 139 4.45 6.46 -12.02
N LEU A 140 3.60 5.96 -11.12
CA LEU A 140 2.60 6.77 -10.41
C LEU A 140 3.25 7.80 -9.48
N THR A 141 4.37 7.48 -8.81
CA THR A 141 5.08 8.45 -7.95
C THR A 141 5.57 9.68 -8.71
N VAL A 142 6.02 9.51 -9.96
CA VAL A 142 6.43 10.64 -10.83
C VAL A 142 5.20 11.41 -11.32
N LEU A 143 4.13 10.70 -11.67
CA LEU A 143 2.89 11.30 -12.18
C LEU A 143 2.18 12.18 -11.14
N VAL A 144 2.27 11.84 -9.86
CA VAL A 144 1.74 12.67 -8.75
C VAL A 144 2.32 14.09 -8.78
N PHE A 145 3.63 14.23 -9.00
CA PHE A 145 4.27 15.55 -9.07
C PHE A 145 3.93 16.34 -10.33
N TYR A 146 3.54 15.65 -11.41
CA TYR A 146 3.14 16.30 -12.65
C TYR A 146 1.74 16.91 -12.55
N LEU A 147 0.94 16.57 -11.53
CA LEU A 147 -0.46 16.96 -11.47
C LEU A 147 -0.65 18.31 -10.74
N PRO A 148 -0.95 19.44 -11.44
CA PRO A 148 -0.92 20.78 -10.82
C PRO A 148 -2.16 21.12 -9.97
N SER A 149 -2.08 21.15 -8.64
CA SER A 149 -3.18 21.22 -7.64
C SER A 149 -4.31 22.28 -7.74
N GLY A 150 -4.44 23.06 -8.82
CA GLY A 150 -5.28 24.27 -8.91
C GLY A 150 -6.78 24.14 -9.20
N CYS A 151 -7.46 23.00 -9.00
CA CYS A 151 -8.94 22.90 -9.13
C CYS A 151 -9.54 22.22 -7.88
N GLY A 152 -10.74 22.62 -7.44
CA GLY A 152 -11.37 22.09 -6.21
C GLY A 152 -11.50 20.56 -6.16
N GLU A 153 -11.83 19.92 -7.28
CA GLU A 153 -11.91 18.45 -7.40
C GLU A 153 -10.54 17.74 -7.45
N LYS A 154 -9.46 18.50 -7.68
CA LYS A 154 -8.12 17.95 -7.91
C LYS A 154 -7.42 17.49 -6.64
N ILE A 155 -7.77 18.09 -5.51
CA ILE A 155 -7.26 17.68 -4.20
C ILE A 155 -7.77 16.27 -3.89
N THR A 156 -9.05 16.00 -4.17
CA THR A 156 -9.64 14.66 -4.05
C THR A 156 -8.89 13.66 -4.92
N LEU A 157 -8.58 14.01 -6.18
CA LEU A 157 -7.81 13.15 -7.07
C LEU A 157 -6.36 12.91 -6.56
N CYS A 158 -5.71 13.93 -6.01
CA CYS A 158 -4.40 13.79 -5.39
C CYS A 158 -4.42 12.86 -4.15
N ILE A 159 -5.44 12.99 -3.30
CA ILE A 159 -5.63 12.15 -2.12
C ILE A 159 -5.95 10.70 -2.53
N SER A 160 -6.82 10.49 -3.51
CA SER A 160 -7.14 9.16 -4.03
C SER A 160 -5.90 8.44 -4.58
N VAL A 161 -5.03 9.15 -5.32
CA VAL A 161 -3.77 8.58 -5.82
C VAL A 161 -2.80 8.27 -4.67
N LEU A 162 -2.70 9.15 -3.66
CA LEU A 162 -1.87 8.89 -2.48
C LEU A 162 -2.35 7.67 -1.68
N LEU A 163 -3.66 7.52 -1.48
CA LEU A 163 -4.25 6.36 -0.80
C LEU A 163 -3.98 5.08 -1.60
N SER A 164 -4.18 5.11 -2.92
CA SER A 164 -3.88 3.97 -3.80
C SER A 164 -2.41 3.55 -3.71
N LEU A 165 -1.47 4.50 -3.77
CA LEU A 165 -0.03 4.25 -3.60
C LEU A 165 0.29 3.61 -2.24
N THR A 166 -0.37 4.05 -1.17
CA THR A 166 -0.18 3.52 0.18
C THR A 166 -0.70 2.08 0.31
N VAL A 167 -1.87 1.77 -0.28
CA VAL A 167 -2.42 0.40 -0.29
C VAL A 167 -1.52 -0.55 -1.09
N PHE A 168 -1.05 -0.13 -2.26
CA PHE A 168 -0.13 -0.94 -3.05
C PHE A 168 1.22 -1.17 -2.34
N LEU A 169 1.71 -0.18 -1.59
CA LEU A 169 2.90 -0.33 -0.75
C LEU A 169 2.68 -1.39 0.34
N LEU A 170 1.55 -1.35 1.04
CA LEU A 170 1.21 -2.33 2.08
C LEU A 170 1.10 -3.75 1.50
N LEU A 171 0.45 -3.90 0.34
CA LEU A 171 0.35 -5.18 -0.36
C LEU A 171 1.75 -5.76 -0.66
N ILE A 172 2.67 -4.94 -1.16
CA ILE A 172 4.05 -5.39 -1.44
C ILE A 172 4.76 -5.83 -0.15
N THR A 173 4.61 -5.09 0.95
CA THR A 173 5.23 -5.45 2.23
C THR A 173 4.68 -6.76 2.81
N GLU A 174 3.43 -7.11 2.52
CA GLU A 174 2.84 -8.39 2.93
C GLU A 174 3.32 -9.57 2.08
N ILE A 175 3.57 -9.37 0.78
CA ILE A 175 4.03 -10.44 -0.12
C ILE A 175 5.52 -10.78 0.10
N ILE A 176 6.34 -9.83 0.57
CA ILE A 176 7.77 -10.08 0.86
C ILE A 176 7.90 -10.81 2.20
N PRO A 177 8.42 -12.06 2.24
CA PRO A 177 8.68 -12.72 3.51
C PRO A 177 9.83 -12.02 4.26
N SER A 178 9.68 -11.83 5.57
CA SER A 178 10.71 -11.29 6.46
C SER A 178 11.86 -12.29 6.65
N THR A 179 12.74 -12.38 5.64
CA THR A 179 13.90 -13.28 5.65
C THR A 179 15.20 -12.49 5.76
N SER A 180 16.05 -12.87 6.71
CA SER A 180 17.27 -12.14 7.09
C SER A 180 18.58 -12.77 6.58
N LEU A 181 18.51 -13.89 5.86
CA LEU A 181 19.69 -14.69 5.54
C LEU A 181 20.42 -14.25 4.26
N VAL A 182 19.69 -13.82 3.23
CA VAL A 182 20.22 -13.22 2.00
C VAL A 182 19.15 -12.29 1.46
N VAL A 183 19.49 -11.03 1.16
CA VAL A 183 18.56 -10.11 0.51
C VAL A 183 18.61 -10.41 -0.99
N PRO A 184 17.53 -10.90 -1.61
CA PRO A 184 17.48 -11.12 -3.07
C PRO A 184 17.69 -9.80 -3.81
N LEU A 185 18.15 -9.81 -5.06
CA LEU A 185 18.20 -8.58 -5.89
C LEU A 185 16.82 -7.90 -5.97
N ILE A 186 15.75 -8.70 -5.99
CA ILE A 186 14.39 -8.16 -5.92
C ILE A 186 14.13 -7.44 -4.60
N GLY A 187 14.67 -7.92 -3.48
CA GLY A 187 14.54 -7.29 -2.16
C GLY A 187 15.24 -5.94 -2.11
N GLU A 188 16.42 -5.82 -2.72
CA GLU A 188 17.12 -4.54 -2.87
C GLU A 188 16.31 -3.55 -3.73
N TYR A 189 15.81 -3.99 -4.89
CA TYR A 189 14.96 -3.17 -5.76
C TYR A 189 13.66 -2.70 -5.07
N LEU A 190 13.00 -3.61 -4.34
CA LEU A 190 11.78 -3.31 -3.59
C LEU A 190 12.07 -2.33 -2.45
N LEU A 191 13.20 -2.47 -1.75
CA LEU A 191 13.62 -1.54 -0.71
C LEU A 191 13.80 -0.13 -1.28
N PHE A 192 14.50 0.01 -2.42
CA PHE A 192 14.63 1.30 -3.10
C PHE A 192 13.25 1.88 -3.47
N THR A 193 12.36 1.05 -4.00
CA THR A 193 10.99 1.47 -4.36
C THR A 193 10.22 1.98 -3.15
N ILE A 194 10.26 1.28 -2.02
CA ILE A 194 9.61 1.67 -0.75
C ILE A 194 10.16 3.02 -0.27
N VAL A 195 11.49 3.22 -0.32
CA VAL A 195 12.12 4.49 0.06
C VAL A 195 11.67 5.64 -0.85
N PHE A 196 11.64 5.45 -2.17
CA PHE A 196 11.17 6.50 -3.09
C PHE A 196 9.69 6.82 -2.92
N VAL A 197 8.84 5.82 -2.70
CA VAL A 197 7.39 6.00 -2.47
C VAL A 197 7.14 6.75 -1.17
N THR A 198 7.80 6.37 -0.08
CA THR A 198 7.66 7.06 1.21
C THR A 198 8.11 8.52 1.14
N LEU A 199 9.24 8.80 0.49
CA LEU A 199 9.68 10.17 0.22
C LEU A 199 8.67 10.94 -0.65
N SER A 200 8.11 10.30 -1.69
CA SER A 200 7.11 10.91 -2.56
C SER A 200 5.83 11.29 -1.81
N ILE A 201 5.36 10.42 -0.91
CA ILE A 201 4.19 10.70 -0.06
C ILE A 201 4.47 11.90 0.86
N VAL A 202 5.64 11.94 1.53
CA VAL A 202 6.02 13.06 2.41
C VAL A 202 6.06 14.39 1.64
N ILE A 203 6.67 14.41 0.45
CA ILE A 203 6.72 15.61 -0.39
C ILE A 203 5.32 16.03 -0.83
N THR A 204 4.47 15.09 -1.23
CA THR A 204 3.10 15.41 -1.68
C THR A 204 2.25 15.98 -0.53
N VAL A 205 2.34 15.43 0.68
CA VAL A 205 1.69 15.99 1.87
C VAL A 205 2.20 17.40 2.16
N PHE A 206 3.51 17.63 2.02
CA PHE A 206 4.09 18.97 2.16
C PHE A 206 3.57 19.95 1.10
N VAL A 207 3.54 19.55 -0.17
CA VAL A 207 3.00 20.36 -1.28
C VAL A 207 1.53 20.69 -1.05
N LEU A 208 0.73 19.70 -0.62
CA LEU A 208 -0.67 19.90 -0.30
C LEU A 208 -0.84 20.89 0.86
N ASN A 209 -0.05 20.77 1.92
CA ASN A 209 -0.05 21.71 3.04
C ASN A 209 0.33 23.14 2.60
N VAL A 210 1.35 23.30 1.75
CA VAL A 210 1.75 24.60 1.20
C VAL A 210 0.67 25.19 0.29
N HIS A 211 0.01 24.35 -0.53
CA HIS A 211 -1.07 24.78 -1.42
C HIS A 211 -2.27 25.34 -0.64
N HIS A 212 -2.63 24.73 0.49
CA HIS A 212 -3.76 25.15 1.33
C HIS A 212 -3.42 26.27 2.33
N ARG A 213 -2.20 26.83 2.30
CA ARG A 213 -1.88 27.99 3.15
C ARG A 213 -2.65 29.22 2.67
N SER A 214 -3.60 29.66 3.50
CA SER A 214 -4.34 30.89 3.26
C SER A 214 -3.53 32.13 3.67
N PRO A 215 -3.64 33.24 2.90
CA PRO A 215 -2.90 34.48 3.17
C PRO A 215 -3.34 35.21 4.46
N GLY A 216 -4.49 34.82 5.05
CA GLY A 216 -4.96 35.36 6.33
C GLY A 216 -4.27 34.75 7.56
N ALA A 217 -3.70 33.55 7.45
CA ALA A 217 -3.10 32.82 8.57
C ALA A 217 -1.55 32.80 8.55
N HIS A 218 -0.93 33.05 7.38
CA HIS A 218 0.52 32.90 7.21
C HIS A 218 1.12 34.01 6.35
N ALA A 219 2.17 34.67 6.86
CA ALA A 219 2.99 35.58 6.07
C ALA A 219 4.08 34.80 5.31
N MET A 220 4.25 35.07 4.01
CA MET A 220 5.26 34.42 3.17
C MET A 220 6.66 34.92 3.54
N PRO A 221 7.60 34.04 3.92
CA PRO A 221 8.96 34.47 4.25
C PRO A 221 9.69 35.07 3.03
N PRO A 222 10.55 36.09 3.22
CA PRO A 222 11.26 36.76 2.12
C PRO A 222 12.19 35.82 1.33
N TRP A 223 12.81 34.85 2.01
CA TRP A 223 13.70 33.89 1.37
C TRP A 223 12.95 32.91 0.45
N VAL A 224 11.71 32.53 0.80
CA VAL A 224 10.85 31.67 -0.03
C VAL A 224 10.51 32.39 -1.33
N ARG A 225 10.23 33.70 -1.25
CA ARG A 225 9.95 34.54 -2.41
C ARG A 225 11.16 34.62 -3.35
N GLY A 226 12.36 34.89 -2.83
CA GLY A 226 13.58 34.92 -3.65
C GLY A 226 13.89 33.56 -4.31
N PHE A 227 13.75 32.46 -3.58
CA PHE A 227 14.08 31.12 -4.11
C PHE A 227 13.04 30.59 -5.09
N PHE A 228 11.76 30.55 -4.70
CA PHE A 228 10.70 29.91 -5.51
C PHE A 228 10.13 30.81 -6.62
N LEU A 229 10.15 32.14 -6.47
CA LEU A 229 9.56 33.06 -7.46
C LEU A 229 10.59 33.75 -8.35
N GLU A 230 11.85 33.88 -7.92
CA GLU A 230 12.88 34.61 -8.68
C GLU A 230 13.98 33.68 -9.22
N PHE A 231 14.42 32.66 -8.46
CA PHE A 231 15.49 31.75 -8.88
C PHE A 231 15.00 30.51 -9.66
N LEU A 232 13.96 29.82 -9.20
CA LEU A 232 13.45 28.57 -9.82
C LEU A 232 12.82 28.76 -11.21
N PRO A 233 11.90 29.73 -11.44
CA PRO A 233 11.15 29.83 -12.69
C PRO A 233 12.01 30.07 -13.94
N PRO A 234 13.04 30.93 -13.92
CA PRO A 234 13.95 31.10 -15.06
C PRO A 234 14.75 29.83 -15.38
N ARG A 235 15.10 29.05 -14.35
CA ARG A 235 15.88 27.81 -14.48
C ARG A 235 15.05 26.64 -15.04
N LEU A 236 13.76 26.61 -14.70
CA LEU A 236 12.78 25.60 -15.18
C LEU A 236 12.03 26.03 -16.45
N ARG A 237 12.35 27.20 -17.04
CA ARG A 237 11.64 27.79 -18.19
C ARG A 237 10.12 27.93 -17.97
N MET A 238 9.69 28.20 -16.75
CA MET A 238 8.29 28.44 -16.44
C MET A 238 7.89 29.87 -16.83
N ALA A 239 6.83 30.03 -17.62
CA ALA A 239 6.25 31.34 -17.91
C ALA A 239 5.40 31.81 -16.73
N ARG A 240 5.63 33.05 -16.27
CA ARG A 240 4.83 33.64 -15.19
C ARG A 240 3.41 33.91 -15.72
N PRO A 241 2.35 33.43 -15.04
CA PRO A 241 0.98 33.78 -15.41
C PRO A 241 0.79 35.30 -15.35
N PRO A 242 0.09 35.91 -16.33
CA PRO A 242 -0.20 37.34 -16.29
C PRO A 242 -1.03 37.67 -15.03
N PRO A 243 -0.76 38.80 -14.36
CA PRO A 243 -1.56 39.23 -13.23
C PRO A 243 -3.02 39.45 -13.68
N PRO A 244 -4.02 39.12 -12.83
CA PRO A 244 -5.42 39.34 -13.18
C PRO A 244 -5.64 40.83 -13.49
N ALA A 245 -6.23 41.09 -14.65
CA ALA A 245 -6.55 42.44 -15.08
C ALA A 245 -7.53 43.05 -14.08
N ARG A 246 -7.10 44.10 -13.37
CA ARG A 246 -8.03 44.96 -12.63
C ARG A 246 -8.94 45.61 -13.66
N GLY A 247 -10.20 45.18 -13.69
CA GLY A 247 -11.23 45.76 -14.54
C GLY A 247 -11.34 47.26 -14.28
N THR A 248 -10.93 48.06 -15.26
CA THR A 248 -11.35 49.45 -15.37
C THR A 248 -12.70 49.46 -16.06
N ASP A 249 -13.65 50.07 -15.38
CA ASP A 249 -15.01 50.32 -15.78
C ASP A 249 -15.11 51.02 -17.16
N GLY A 250 -16.08 50.61 -17.97
CA GLY A 250 -16.61 51.37 -19.11
C GLY A 250 -15.89 51.28 -20.46
N ALA A 251 -16.37 50.42 -21.37
CA ALA A 251 -16.66 50.76 -22.78
C ALA A 251 -17.25 49.54 -23.53
N ARG A 252 -18.51 49.66 -23.95
CA ARG A 252 -19.15 48.75 -24.93
C ARG A 252 -18.49 48.92 -26.30
N HIS A 253 -17.92 47.85 -26.85
CA HIS A 253 -17.79 47.68 -28.30
C HIS A 253 -17.95 46.19 -28.68
N HIS A 254 -18.98 45.93 -29.50
CA HIS A 254 -19.24 44.65 -30.16
C HIS A 254 -18.16 44.31 -31.19
N LEU A 255 -17.65 43.07 -31.20
CA LEU A 255 -17.38 42.27 -32.42
C LEU A 255 -17.16 40.77 -32.06
N PRO A 256 -17.40 39.84 -33.01
CA PRO A 256 -17.78 38.45 -32.74
C PRO A 256 -16.64 37.44 -32.98
N GLY A 257 -16.77 36.24 -32.40
CA GLY A 257 -16.14 35.04 -32.93
C GLY A 257 -15.32 34.20 -31.93
N ALA A 258 -15.91 33.06 -31.57
CA ALA A 258 -15.24 31.81 -31.26
C ALA A 258 -14.19 31.81 -30.12
N ARG A 259 -14.68 31.80 -28.86
CA ARG A 259 -14.02 31.16 -27.70
C ARG A 259 -14.95 31.12 -26.48
N ALA A 260 -16.15 30.56 -26.68
CA ALA A 260 -17.16 30.38 -25.63
C ALA A 260 -17.30 28.90 -25.24
N TRP A 261 -16.20 28.27 -24.83
CA TRP A 261 -16.26 26.93 -24.23
C TRP A 261 -15.24 26.83 -23.09
N LEU A 262 -15.76 26.46 -21.91
CA LEU A 262 -15.10 26.20 -20.62
C LEU A 262 -14.98 27.37 -19.62
N GLU A 263 -16.05 28.15 -19.46
CA GLU A 263 -16.42 28.68 -18.15
C GLU A 263 -17.77 28.05 -17.79
N THR A 264 -17.76 27.10 -16.86
CA THR A 264 -18.98 26.57 -16.24
C THR A 264 -19.41 27.57 -15.17
N ASP A 265 -20.50 28.30 -15.46
CA ASP A 265 -21.30 29.14 -14.56
C ASP A 265 -21.89 28.32 -13.38
N VAL A 266 -21.04 27.75 -12.52
CA VAL A 266 -21.49 27.03 -11.32
C VAL A 266 -21.21 27.83 -10.05
N ASP A 267 -20.21 28.72 -10.05
CA ASP A 267 -19.86 29.51 -8.87
C ASP A 267 -20.73 30.78 -8.70
N HIS A 268 -21.27 31.35 -9.78
CA HIS A 268 -22.14 32.54 -9.68
C HIS A 268 -23.60 32.23 -9.30
N ALA A 269 -24.05 30.98 -9.49
CA ALA A 269 -25.39 30.57 -9.06
C ALA A 269 -25.44 30.35 -7.53
N GLU A 270 -24.34 29.92 -6.91
CA GLU A 270 -24.28 29.69 -5.46
C GLU A 270 -24.15 31.01 -4.66
N GLU A 271 -23.46 32.03 -5.19
CA GLU A 271 -23.37 33.35 -4.55
C GLU A 271 -24.69 34.15 -4.63
N GLU A 272 -25.45 34.02 -5.72
CA GLU A 272 -26.77 34.66 -5.83
C GLU A 272 -27.82 34.02 -4.90
N GLU A 273 -27.78 32.69 -4.67
CA GLU A 273 -28.68 32.02 -3.72
C GLU A 273 -28.37 32.36 -2.24
N GLU A 274 -27.10 32.56 -1.86
CA GLU A 274 -26.74 33.02 -0.51
C GLU A 274 -27.14 34.50 -0.26
N GLU A 275 -27.00 35.39 -1.25
CA GLU A 275 -27.46 36.79 -1.13
C GLU A 275 -29.00 36.92 -1.12
N GLU A 276 -29.72 36.07 -1.88
CA GLU A 276 -31.19 36.06 -1.86
C GLU A 276 -31.76 35.49 -0.55
N MET A 277 -31.07 34.51 0.07
CA MET A 277 -31.45 33.96 1.37
C MET A 277 -31.17 34.95 2.52
N MET A 278 -30.12 35.77 2.42
CA MET A 278 -29.86 36.89 3.35
C MET A 278 -30.89 38.03 3.24
N ARG A 279 -31.43 38.30 2.05
CA ARG A 279 -32.46 39.35 1.84
C ARG A 279 -33.88 38.95 2.26
N LYS A 280 -34.19 37.65 2.38
CA LYS A 280 -35.54 37.15 2.73
C LYS A 280 -35.85 37.07 4.23
N SER A 281 -34.90 37.32 5.14
CA SER A 281 -35.14 37.22 6.59
C SER A 281 -35.74 38.44 7.30
N HIS A 282 -35.99 39.58 6.63
CA HIS A 282 -36.69 40.71 7.27
C HIS A 282 -37.71 41.41 6.34
N PRO A 283 -39.03 41.13 6.46
CA PRO A 283 -40.06 41.97 5.89
C PRO A 283 -40.50 43.08 6.87
N GLY A 284 -40.17 44.31 6.51
CA GLY A 284 -41.06 45.49 6.54
C GLY A 284 -41.59 46.07 7.86
N ARG A 285 -41.17 47.32 8.16
CA ARG A 285 -42.13 48.41 8.47
C ARG A 285 -41.56 49.78 8.05
N HIS A 286 -42.27 50.43 7.14
CA HIS A 286 -42.19 51.85 6.75
C HIS A 286 -43.51 52.52 7.22
N PRO A 287 -43.70 53.86 7.15
CA PRO A 287 -42.99 54.98 7.81
C PRO A 287 -43.98 55.94 8.55
N MET A 288 -43.46 56.93 9.31
CA MET A 288 -43.86 58.37 9.27
C MET A 288 -43.43 59.15 10.53
N ASP A 289 -42.53 60.11 10.27
CA ASP A 289 -42.62 61.55 10.57
C ASP A 289 -42.52 62.16 12.00
N SER A 290 -41.74 63.27 12.01
CA SER A 290 -41.82 64.49 12.84
C SER A 290 -41.30 64.55 14.30
N ARG A 291 -40.24 65.39 14.46
CA ARG A 291 -39.93 66.35 15.58
C ARG A 291 -39.66 65.76 16.98
N GLU A 292 -38.80 66.25 17.88
CA GLU A 292 -37.99 67.47 18.06
C GLU A 292 -37.05 67.24 19.29
N ARG A 293 -35.91 67.98 19.32
CA ARG A 293 -35.14 68.51 20.50
C ARG A 293 -34.52 67.54 21.55
N ARG A 294 -33.19 67.51 21.73
CA ARG A 294 -32.23 68.44 22.39
C ARG A 294 -32.10 68.29 23.93
N LEU A 295 -30.86 67.98 24.37
CA LEU A 295 -30.18 68.34 25.66
C LEU A 295 -30.72 67.62 26.92
N ARG A 296 -29.98 67.25 27.98
CA ARG A 296 -28.76 67.79 28.62
C ARG A 296 -28.30 66.85 29.76
N HIS A 297 -26.99 66.88 30.04
CA HIS A 297 -26.26 66.84 31.34
C HIS A 297 -26.73 66.03 32.57
N GLY A 298 -25.71 65.38 33.18
CA GLY A 298 -25.40 65.39 34.63
C GLY A 298 -26.09 64.28 35.45
N GLN A 299 -25.59 63.80 36.59
CA GLN A 299 -24.37 63.97 37.38
C GLN A 299 -24.53 63.00 38.59
N GLU A 300 -23.42 62.37 39.01
CA GLU A 300 -23.03 61.83 40.35
C GLU A 300 -24.04 61.34 41.43
N GLY A 301 -23.60 60.28 42.15
CA GLY A 301 -23.92 59.98 43.57
C GLY A 301 -24.30 58.52 43.83
N LYS A 302 -23.45 57.63 44.38
CA LYS A 302 -23.21 57.29 45.83
C LYS A 302 -24.51 57.10 46.64
N ALA A 303 -24.74 56.10 47.50
CA ALA A 303 -23.98 54.97 48.05
C ALA A 303 -24.93 54.08 48.91
N SER A 304 -24.55 52.80 49.15
CA SER A 304 -24.80 51.94 50.35
C SER A 304 -26.27 51.59 50.73
N ARG A 305 -26.67 50.45 51.32
CA ARG A 305 -26.03 49.43 52.18
C ARG A 305 -27.01 48.24 52.45
N GLU A 306 -26.48 47.01 52.56
CA GLU A 306 -26.85 45.84 53.42
C GLU A 306 -28.32 45.28 53.45
N GLU A 307 -28.55 44.03 53.00
CA GLU A 307 -28.71 42.74 53.75
C GLU A 307 -30.24 42.43 53.97
N GLU A 308 -30.87 41.28 53.66
CA GLU A 308 -30.62 39.86 53.98
C GLU A 308 -31.49 38.93 53.07
N GLU A 309 -30.91 37.76 52.75
CA GLU A 309 -31.46 36.39 52.54
C GLU A 309 -32.84 36.09 51.91
N GLU A 310 -32.85 35.30 50.81
CA GLU A 310 -33.57 34.01 50.72
C GLU A 310 -33.10 33.18 49.50
N GLU A 311 -33.15 31.85 49.65
CA GLU A 311 -32.67 30.81 48.74
C GLU A 311 -33.30 30.80 47.34
N GLU A 312 -32.50 30.61 46.28
CA GLU A 312 -32.88 29.71 45.19
C GLU A 312 -31.65 29.25 44.39
N GLY A 313 -31.31 27.97 44.53
CA GLY A 313 -30.33 27.32 43.67
C GLY A 313 -30.92 27.08 42.28
N ARG A 314 -30.32 27.68 41.24
CA ARG A 314 -30.41 27.13 39.89
C ARG A 314 -29.26 27.58 39.00
N GLU A 315 -28.76 26.60 38.27
CA GLU A 315 -27.58 26.58 37.41
C GLU A 315 -27.34 27.86 36.61
N ARG A 316 -26.13 28.41 36.71
CA ARG A 316 -25.60 29.34 35.70
C ARG A 316 -25.44 28.56 34.40
N GLY A 317 -26.43 28.63 33.52
CA GLY A 317 -26.35 28.13 32.16
C GLY A 317 -25.16 28.77 31.44
N LEU A 318 -24.21 27.96 30.98
CA LEU A 318 -23.20 28.39 30.03
C LEU A 318 -23.93 28.92 28.79
N ALA A 319 -23.75 30.21 28.49
CA ALA A 319 -24.20 30.79 27.23
C ALA A 319 -23.41 30.16 26.08
N LEU A 320 -23.94 29.06 25.54
CA LEU A 320 -23.33 28.31 24.45
C LEU A 320 -23.54 29.06 23.14
N SER A 321 -22.48 29.11 22.32
CA SER A 321 -22.51 29.71 20.97
C SER A 321 -23.60 29.07 20.10
N PRO A 322 -24.27 29.83 19.20
CA PRO A 322 -25.31 29.31 18.32
C PRO A 322 -24.88 28.07 17.49
N ARG A 323 -23.58 27.94 17.19
CA ARG A 323 -23.02 26.76 16.51
C ARG A 323 -23.02 25.51 17.38
N VAL A 324 -22.84 25.67 18.69
CA VAL A 324 -22.82 24.57 19.65
C VAL A 324 -24.25 24.09 19.94
N LEU A 325 -25.22 25.00 19.97
CA LEU A 325 -26.64 24.67 20.03
C LEU A 325 -27.09 23.84 18.81
N LYS A 326 -26.68 24.24 17.61
CA LYS A 326 -26.99 23.51 16.37
C LYS A 326 -26.33 22.13 16.33
N ALA A 327 -25.12 21.99 16.88
CA ALA A 327 -24.46 20.70 17.03
C ALA A 327 -25.16 19.80 18.06
N LEU A 328 -25.64 20.38 19.16
CA LEU A 328 -26.42 19.67 20.18
C LEU A 328 -27.75 19.16 19.63
N GLU A 329 -28.48 19.97 18.85
CA GLU A 329 -29.70 19.53 18.16
C GLU A 329 -29.42 18.39 17.17
N GLY A 330 -28.32 18.46 16.43
CA GLY A 330 -27.90 17.38 15.52
C GLY A 330 -27.60 16.07 16.25
N VAL A 331 -26.90 16.14 17.39
CA VAL A 331 -26.60 14.96 18.22
C VAL A 331 -27.87 14.40 18.87
N GLN A 332 -28.77 15.26 19.33
CA GLN A 332 -30.06 14.87 19.90
C GLN A 332 -30.93 14.14 18.86
N TYR A 333 -30.97 14.67 17.63
CA TYR A 333 -31.69 14.07 16.51
C TYR A 333 -31.15 12.67 16.15
N ILE A 334 -29.83 12.50 16.07
CA ILE A 334 -29.21 11.20 15.78
C ILE A 334 -29.50 10.20 16.91
N ALA A 335 -29.44 10.63 18.16
CA ALA A 335 -29.72 9.77 19.31
C ALA A 335 -31.19 9.29 19.32
N ASP A 336 -32.13 10.17 18.98
CA ASP A 336 -33.55 9.80 18.92
C ASP A 336 -33.88 8.95 17.68
N HIS A 337 -33.17 9.15 16.57
CA HIS A 337 -33.31 8.33 15.37
C HIS A 337 -32.79 6.90 15.58
N LEU A 338 -31.63 6.73 16.24
CA LEU A 338 -31.08 5.42 16.58
C LEU A 338 -31.98 4.66 17.58
N ARG A 339 -32.58 5.37 18.55
CA ARG A 339 -33.56 4.75 19.46
C ARG A 339 -34.84 4.30 18.76
N ALA A 340 -35.26 5.00 17.71
CA ALA A 340 -36.42 4.60 16.91
C ALA A 340 -36.11 3.36 16.05
N GLU A 341 -34.92 3.28 15.45
CA GLU A 341 -34.47 2.08 14.72
C GLU A 341 -34.32 0.85 15.63
N ASP A 342 -33.83 1.02 16.86
CA ASP A 342 -33.74 -0.07 17.85
C ASP A 342 -35.13 -0.54 18.32
N ALA A 343 -36.13 0.35 18.34
CA ALA A 343 -37.51 0.01 18.71
C ALA A 343 -38.25 -0.74 17.59
N ASP A 344 -37.98 -0.40 16.32
CA ASP A 344 -38.55 -1.08 15.15
C ASP A 344 -37.90 -2.46 14.90
N SER A 345 -36.67 -2.66 15.36
CA SER A 345 -35.95 -3.94 15.26
C SER A 345 -36.34 -4.96 16.35
N ALA A 346 -37.16 -4.57 17.32
CA ALA A 346 -37.58 -5.38 18.47
C ALA A 346 -39.01 -5.96 18.36
N VAL A 347 -39.64 -5.91 17.17
CA VAL A 347 -40.97 -6.51 16.89
C VAL A 347 -40.85 -7.80 16.08
#